data_AF-A0A0W0FHS5-F1
#
_entry.id   AF-A0A0W0FHS5-F1
#
_cell.length_a   1.000
_cell.length_b   1.000
_cell.length_c   1.000
_cell.angle_alpha   90.00
_cell.angle_beta   90.00
_cell.angle_gamma   90.00
#
_symmetry.space_group_name_H-M   'P 1'
#
loop_
_entity.id
_entity.type
_entity.pdbx_description
1 polymer ?
#
loop_
_entity_poly.entity_id
_entity_poly.type
_entity_poly.pdbx_seq_one_letter_code
_entity_poly.pdbx_strand_id
1 'polypeptide(L)'
;MSARLLEHGGLHTHVDDLESFFHVLCWIVLRVGHYSVGVKKAIEHLKAVYDYAVIYEGQTSGGAHKEARLAGVWMTQFAGVSNEYLRDLVTDFEELVAVRYIQGPSAEDRKQYERMLSMPGLMHDDPLITRDPVWKYDKSKERLEDWSWIYQRFCKATEDPSKLSDVPNSKNFQIIKSEPLKVFGLPARTTKRGATDDIQSEHRSQKSQRD
;
A
#
# COMPACT_ATOMS: atom_id res chain seq x y z
N MET A 1 5.40 -2.06 3.18
CA MET A 1 6.06 -0.74 3.26
C MET A 1 5.17 0.29 2.60
N SER A 2 5.07 1.48 3.20
CA SER A 2 4.35 2.67 2.72
C SER A 2 4.77 3.04 1.31
N ALA A 3 3.80 3.46 0.48
CA ALA A 3 4.02 3.95 -0.86
C ALA A 3 4.91 5.19 -0.84
N ARG A 4 4.72 6.08 0.14
CA ARG A 4 5.54 7.30 0.28
C ARG A 4 7.01 6.98 0.49
N LEU A 5 7.32 6.03 1.37
CA LEU A 5 8.70 5.62 1.64
C LEU A 5 9.37 5.00 0.42
N LEU A 6 8.61 4.24 -0.37
CA LEU A 6 9.11 3.57 -1.57
C LEU A 6 9.24 4.50 -2.78
N GLU A 7 8.43 5.54 -2.88
CA GLU A 7 8.39 6.42 -4.07
C GLU A 7 9.13 7.74 -3.87
N HIS A 8 8.86 8.40 -2.74
CA HIS A 8 9.32 9.77 -2.48
C HIS A 8 10.46 9.82 -1.45
N GLY A 9 10.68 8.72 -0.72
CA GLY A 9 11.66 8.64 0.36
C GLY A 9 11.36 9.58 1.53
N GLY A 10 12.41 9.97 2.25
CA GLY A 10 12.35 10.93 3.36
C GLY A 10 12.30 10.27 4.75
N LEU A 11 12.14 11.12 5.78
CA LEU A 11 12.09 10.66 7.16
C LEU A 11 10.84 9.84 7.41
N HIS A 12 11.02 8.68 8.05
CA HIS A 12 9.95 7.81 8.48
C HIS A 12 9.04 8.50 9.49
N THR A 13 7.73 8.39 9.31
CA THR A 13 6.73 8.89 10.28
C THR A 13 5.74 7.80 10.65
N HIS A 14 5.01 8.01 11.74
CA HIS A 14 3.96 7.07 12.19
C HIS A 14 2.88 6.82 11.12
N VAL A 15 2.62 7.79 10.24
CA VAL A 15 1.64 7.63 9.15
C VAL A 15 2.12 6.55 8.16
N ASP A 16 3.44 6.40 7.98
CA ASP A 16 3.99 5.33 7.14
C ASP A 16 3.88 3.95 7.80
N ASP A 17 3.94 3.87 9.12
CA ASP A 17 3.69 2.64 9.87
C ASP A 17 2.23 2.20 9.69
N LEU A 18 1.28 3.13 9.84
CA LEU A 18 -0.15 2.86 9.62
C LEU A 18 -0.43 2.37 8.20
N GLU A 19 0.13 3.05 7.21
CA GLU A 19 -0.04 2.63 5.82
C GLU A 19 0.63 1.28 5.54
N SER A 20 1.82 1.05 6.11
CA SER A 20 2.49 -0.25 5.99
C SER A 20 1.66 -1.38 6.61
N PHE A 21 1.04 -1.13 7.76
CA PHE A 21 0.11 -2.06 8.40
C PHE A 21 -1.10 -2.34 7.51
N PHE A 22 -1.71 -1.30 6.95
CA PHE A 22 -2.82 -1.45 6.00
C PHE A 22 -2.44 -2.33 4.81
N HIS A 23 -1.27 -2.10 4.20
CA HIS A 23 -0.78 -2.93 3.10
C HIS A 23 -0.61 -4.40 3.49
N VAL A 24 -0.13 -4.68 4.72
CA VAL A 24 -0.01 -6.05 5.23
C VAL A 24 -1.39 -6.67 5.44
N LEU A 25 -2.33 -5.93 6.03
CA LEU A 25 -3.71 -6.40 6.21
C LEU A 25 -4.35 -6.79 4.88
N CYS A 26 -4.24 -5.94 3.86
CA CYS A 26 -4.78 -6.20 2.53
C CYS A 26 -4.10 -7.39 1.84
N TRP A 27 -2.78 -7.54 2.00
CA TRP A 27 -2.07 -8.73 1.51
C TRP A 27 -2.59 -10.01 2.17
N ILE A 28 -2.82 -10.00 3.50
CA ILE A 28 -3.42 -11.14 4.22
C ILE A 28 -4.82 -11.43 3.68
N VAL A 29 -5.69 -10.42 3.63
CA VAL A 29 -7.08 -10.56 3.14
C VAL A 29 -7.13 -11.20 1.75
N LEU A 30 -6.27 -10.76 0.83
CA LEU A 30 -6.23 -11.28 -0.53
C LEU A 30 -5.57 -12.67 -0.65
N ARG A 31 -4.73 -13.07 0.31
CA ARG A 31 -4.10 -14.41 0.30
C ARG A 31 -4.96 -15.47 0.98
N VAL A 32 -5.62 -15.14 2.09
CA VAL A 32 -6.31 -16.14 2.93
C VAL A 32 -7.81 -15.90 3.07
N GLY A 33 -8.29 -14.69 2.81
CA GLY A 33 -9.68 -14.30 3.05
C GLY A 33 -10.66 -14.72 1.95
N HIS A 34 -11.94 -14.51 2.24
CA HIS A 34 -13.03 -14.64 1.27
C HIS A 34 -13.31 -13.30 0.58
N TYR A 35 -13.25 -13.31 -0.75
CA TYR A 35 -13.43 -12.14 -1.60
C TYR A 35 -14.03 -12.53 -2.96
N SER A 36 -14.68 -11.59 -3.65
CA SER A 36 -15.41 -11.87 -4.91
C SER A 36 -14.74 -11.34 -6.18
N VAL A 37 -13.62 -10.59 -6.08
CA VAL A 37 -12.90 -10.02 -7.23
C VAL A 37 -12.37 -11.05 -8.24
N GLY A 38 -12.38 -12.33 -7.89
CA GLY A 38 -11.87 -13.42 -8.70
C GLY A 38 -10.37 -13.62 -8.52
N VAL A 39 -9.93 -14.89 -8.50
CA VAL A 39 -8.55 -15.27 -8.15
C VAL A 39 -7.50 -14.64 -9.07
N LYS A 40 -7.76 -14.58 -10.38
CA LYS A 40 -6.85 -13.96 -11.34
C LYS A 40 -6.58 -12.49 -11.02
N LYS A 41 -7.63 -11.69 -10.81
CA LYS A 41 -7.49 -10.26 -10.46
C LYS A 41 -6.81 -10.06 -9.11
N ALA A 42 -7.10 -10.93 -8.13
CA ALA A 42 -6.42 -10.90 -6.84
C ALA A 42 -4.91 -11.18 -6.99
N ILE A 43 -4.50 -12.16 -7.81
CA ILE A 43 -3.09 -12.44 -8.11
C ILE A 43 -2.42 -11.27 -8.83
N GLU A 44 -3.08 -10.69 -9.84
CA GLU A 44 -2.57 -9.53 -10.56
C GLU A 44 -2.36 -8.33 -9.62
N HIS A 45 -3.32 -8.08 -8.71
CA HIS A 45 -3.19 -7.05 -7.71
C HIS A 45 -2.07 -7.35 -6.70
N LEU A 46 -2.00 -8.58 -6.18
CA LEU A 46 -0.94 -9.01 -5.26
C LEU A 46 0.45 -8.78 -5.86
N LYS A 47 0.64 -9.22 -7.10
CA LYS A 47 1.89 -9.05 -7.85
C LYS A 47 2.24 -7.60 -8.08
N ALA A 48 1.28 -6.78 -8.51
CA ALA A 48 1.51 -5.38 -8.84
C ALA A 48 1.76 -4.49 -7.62
N VAL A 49 1.13 -4.79 -6.48
CA VAL A 49 1.04 -3.86 -5.34
C VAL A 49 1.90 -4.29 -4.15
N TYR A 50 2.01 -5.59 -3.90
CA TYR A 50 2.67 -6.09 -2.69
C TYR A 50 3.93 -6.89 -2.96
N ASP A 51 3.94 -7.70 -4.03
CA ASP A 51 5.08 -8.55 -4.38
C ASP A 51 6.05 -7.86 -5.38
N TYR A 52 5.76 -6.60 -5.76
CA TYR A 52 6.62 -5.79 -6.63
C TYR A 52 7.55 -4.90 -5.80
N ALA A 53 8.85 -5.01 -6.05
CA ALA A 53 9.87 -4.09 -5.60
C ALA A 53 11.00 -4.05 -6.63
N VAL A 54 11.53 -2.87 -6.88
CA VAL A 54 12.72 -2.65 -7.71
C VAL A 54 13.85 -2.20 -6.80
N ILE A 55 15.01 -2.85 -6.90
CA ILE A 55 16.21 -2.45 -6.18
C ILE A 55 17.21 -1.90 -7.21
N TYR A 56 17.56 -0.62 -7.07
CA TYR A 56 18.53 0.05 -7.92
C TYR A 56 19.50 0.86 -7.04
N GLU A 57 20.81 0.62 -7.19
CA GLU A 57 21.86 1.31 -6.41
C GLU A 57 21.63 1.31 -4.88
N GLY A 58 21.07 0.22 -4.35
CA GLY A 58 20.77 0.08 -2.91
C GLY A 58 19.48 0.78 -2.46
N GLN A 59 18.79 1.49 -3.36
CA GLN A 59 17.47 2.06 -3.11
C GLN A 59 16.38 1.10 -3.55
N THR A 60 15.34 0.96 -2.73
CA THR A 60 14.16 0.15 -3.06
C THR A 60 13.02 1.07 -3.46
N SER A 61 12.42 0.82 -4.62
CA SER A 61 11.24 1.52 -5.13
C SER A 61 10.10 0.58 -5.50
N GLY A 62 8.93 1.14 -5.81
CA GLY A 62 7.69 0.38 -6.07
C GLY A 62 6.46 0.97 -5.37
N GLY A 63 6.50 2.24 -4.98
CA GLY A 63 5.39 2.89 -4.29
C GLY A 63 4.27 3.34 -5.24
N ALA A 64 4.57 3.64 -6.50
CA ALA A 64 3.60 4.17 -7.46
C ALA A 64 2.31 3.34 -7.59
N HIS A 65 2.41 2.00 -7.63
CA HIS A 65 1.22 1.15 -7.72
C HIS A 65 0.42 1.13 -6.42
N LYS A 66 1.08 1.20 -5.26
CA LYS A 66 0.41 1.32 -3.97
C LYS A 66 -0.33 2.65 -3.85
N GLU A 67 0.34 3.74 -4.20
CA GLU A 67 -0.22 5.09 -4.21
C GLU A 67 -1.46 5.17 -5.11
N ALA A 68 -1.36 4.70 -6.37
CA ALA A 68 -2.49 4.70 -7.30
C ALA A 68 -3.67 3.85 -6.81
N ARG A 69 -3.41 2.71 -6.15
CA ARG A 69 -4.46 1.84 -5.62
C ARG A 69 -5.14 2.40 -4.38
N LEU A 70 -4.38 3.08 -3.52
CA LEU A 70 -4.92 3.82 -2.38
C LEU A 70 -5.78 4.99 -2.84
N ALA A 71 -5.30 5.80 -3.79
CA ALA A 71 -6.06 6.92 -4.34
C ALA A 71 -7.37 6.45 -5.00
N GLY A 72 -7.36 5.26 -5.62
CA GLY A 72 -8.53 4.64 -6.22
C GLY A 72 -9.39 3.79 -5.26
N VAL A 73 -9.06 3.74 -3.96
CA VAL A 73 -9.74 2.91 -2.93
C VAL A 73 -10.09 1.50 -3.42
N TRP A 74 -9.07 0.81 -3.95
CA TRP A 74 -9.26 -0.42 -4.70
C TRP A 74 -9.87 -1.56 -3.88
N MET A 75 -9.47 -1.71 -2.62
CA MET A 75 -10.00 -2.78 -1.76
C MET A 75 -11.50 -2.58 -1.54
N THR A 76 -11.92 -1.35 -1.27
CA THR A 76 -13.31 -0.95 -1.09
C THR A 76 -14.14 -1.20 -2.36
N GLN A 77 -13.64 -0.80 -3.52
CA GLN A 77 -14.40 -0.88 -4.78
C GLN A 77 -14.41 -2.28 -5.41
N PHE A 78 -13.31 -3.02 -5.30
CA PHE A 78 -13.10 -4.20 -6.14
C PHE A 78 -12.92 -5.50 -5.37
N ALA A 79 -12.32 -5.49 -4.17
CA ALA A 79 -11.98 -6.75 -3.50
C ALA A 79 -13.25 -7.58 -3.21
N GLY A 80 -14.33 -6.94 -2.77
CA GLY A 80 -15.57 -7.62 -2.44
C GLY A 80 -15.38 -8.59 -1.27
N VAL A 81 -14.73 -8.11 -0.20
CA VAL A 81 -14.48 -8.87 1.04
C VAL A 81 -15.81 -9.34 1.62
N SER A 82 -15.92 -10.65 1.90
CA SER A 82 -17.19 -11.29 2.25
C SER A 82 -17.60 -11.06 3.70
N ASN A 83 -16.67 -11.18 4.66
CA ASN A 83 -16.93 -10.88 6.06
C ASN A 83 -17.20 -9.37 6.24
N GLU A 84 -18.35 -9.04 6.83
CA GLU A 84 -18.80 -7.65 6.97
C GLU A 84 -17.87 -6.81 7.84
N TYR A 85 -17.42 -7.33 8.99
CA TYR A 85 -16.57 -6.60 9.92
C TYR A 85 -15.17 -6.36 9.33
N LEU A 86 -14.61 -7.35 8.65
CA LEU A 86 -13.33 -7.22 7.97
C LEU A 86 -13.43 -6.27 6.77
N ARG A 87 -14.52 -6.33 6.00
CA ARG A 87 -14.78 -5.41 4.90
C ARG A 87 -14.87 -3.97 5.40
N ASP A 88 -15.61 -3.74 6.48
CA ASP A 88 -15.81 -2.41 7.04
C ASP A 88 -14.48 -1.89 7.62
N LEU A 89 -13.71 -2.73 8.30
CA LEU A 89 -12.36 -2.39 8.77
C LEU A 89 -11.42 -2.01 7.61
N VAL A 90 -11.36 -2.82 6.56
CA VAL A 90 -10.49 -2.55 5.40
C VAL A 90 -10.93 -1.28 4.69
N THR A 91 -12.24 -1.06 4.53
CA THR A 91 -12.80 0.15 3.90
C THR A 91 -12.46 1.40 4.70
N ASP A 92 -12.77 1.42 6.00
CA ASP A 92 -12.51 2.56 6.88
C ASP A 92 -11.01 2.91 6.89
N PHE A 93 -10.15 1.89 6.90
CA PHE A 93 -8.71 2.07 6.92
C PHE A 93 -8.15 2.52 5.57
N GLU A 94 -8.68 2.01 4.46
CA GLU A 94 -8.29 2.45 3.12
C GLU A 94 -8.67 3.92 2.91
N GLU A 95 -9.90 4.31 3.24
CA GLU A 95 -10.35 5.71 3.18
C GLU A 95 -9.45 6.63 4.03
N LEU A 96 -9.02 6.15 5.21
CA LEU A 96 -8.11 6.87 6.07
C LEU A 96 -6.76 7.11 5.41
N VAL A 97 -6.08 6.08 4.92
CA VAL A 97 -4.72 6.25 4.36
C VAL A 97 -4.74 6.89 2.97
N ALA A 98 -5.86 6.80 2.23
CA ALA A 98 -6.02 7.40 0.91
C ALA A 98 -5.92 8.93 0.91
N VAL A 99 -6.27 9.62 2.02
CA VAL A 99 -6.19 11.10 2.11
C VAL A 99 -4.77 11.66 1.96
N ARG A 100 -3.75 10.80 2.00
CA ARG A 100 -2.35 11.14 1.67
C ARG A 100 -2.14 11.39 0.19
N TYR A 101 -2.94 10.76 -0.67
CA TYR A 101 -2.70 10.65 -2.10
C TYR A 101 -3.82 11.22 -2.97
N ILE A 102 -5.00 11.45 -2.39
CA ILE A 102 -6.11 12.10 -3.10
C ILE A 102 -6.06 13.62 -2.93
N GLN A 103 -6.59 14.31 -3.94
CA GLN A 103 -6.82 15.75 -3.88
C GLN A 103 -7.84 16.06 -2.78
N GLY A 104 -7.52 17.01 -1.92
CA GLY A 104 -8.45 17.47 -0.89
C GLY A 104 -9.67 18.21 -1.48
N PRO A 105 -10.76 18.34 -0.70
CA PRO A 105 -11.95 19.05 -1.13
C PRO A 105 -11.65 20.49 -1.56
N SER A 106 -12.31 20.93 -2.63
CA SER A 106 -12.17 22.28 -3.16
C SER A 106 -12.79 23.32 -2.23
N ALA A 107 -12.50 24.59 -2.47
CA ALA A 107 -13.14 25.69 -1.73
C ALA A 107 -14.66 25.72 -1.92
N GLU A 108 -15.17 25.27 -3.07
CA GLU A 108 -16.62 25.20 -3.30
C GLU A 108 -17.25 24.04 -2.54
N ASP A 109 -16.61 22.86 -2.52
CA ASP A 109 -17.08 21.71 -1.73
C ASP A 109 -17.18 22.10 -0.25
N ARG A 110 -16.17 22.82 0.27
CA ARG A 110 -16.15 23.31 1.65
C ARG A 110 -17.28 24.31 1.93
N LYS A 111 -17.54 25.25 1.02
CA LYS A 111 -18.68 26.17 1.16
C LYS A 111 -20.02 25.44 1.15
N GLN A 112 -20.18 24.44 0.30
CA GLN A 112 -21.40 23.63 0.27
C GLN A 112 -21.58 22.87 1.58
N TYR A 113 -20.51 22.29 2.10
CA TYR A 113 -20.49 21.61 3.38
C TYR A 113 -20.85 22.55 4.55
N GLU A 114 -20.29 23.76 4.60
CA GLU A 114 -20.63 24.78 5.60
C GLU A 114 -22.11 25.21 5.54
N ARG A 115 -22.68 25.34 4.34
CA ARG A 115 -24.13 25.61 4.17
C ARG A 115 -24.97 24.46 4.70
N MET A 116 -24.54 23.21 4.48
CA MET A 116 -25.23 22.04 5.01
C MET A 116 -25.20 22.01 6.55
N LEU A 117 -24.04 22.30 7.16
CA LEU A 117 -23.92 22.43 8.62
C LEU A 117 -24.79 23.55 9.21
N SER A 118 -25.13 24.55 8.42
CA SER A 118 -25.99 25.67 8.82
C SER A 118 -27.49 25.35 8.72
N MET A 119 -27.88 24.14 8.27
CA MET A 119 -29.29 23.76 8.17
C MET A 119 -29.91 23.53 9.56
N PRO A 120 -31.05 24.16 9.87
CA PRO A 120 -31.74 23.94 11.15
C PRO A 120 -32.11 22.46 11.34
N GLY A 121 -31.77 21.91 12.50
CA GLY A 121 -32.13 20.55 12.90
C GLY A 121 -31.15 19.45 12.46
N LEU A 122 -30.08 19.79 11.74
CA LEU A 122 -29.05 18.81 11.36
C LEU A 122 -28.01 18.66 12.49
N MET A 123 -27.88 17.46 13.05
CA MET A 123 -26.91 17.17 14.12
C MET A 123 -25.57 16.74 13.53
N HIS A 124 -24.44 17.05 14.17
CA HIS A 124 -23.11 16.74 13.63
C HIS A 124 -22.82 15.24 13.38
N ASP A 125 -23.54 14.35 14.05
CA ASP A 125 -23.49 12.90 13.88
C ASP A 125 -24.49 12.36 12.85
N ASP A 126 -25.27 13.22 12.21
CA ASP A 126 -26.23 12.84 11.18
C ASP A 126 -25.53 12.11 10.02
N PRO A 127 -26.08 10.98 9.53
CA PRO A 127 -25.54 10.27 8.37
C PRO A 127 -25.32 11.15 7.13
N LEU A 128 -26.09 12.22 6.95
CA LEU A 128 -25.91 13.19 5.86
C LEU A 128 -24.61 13.98 6.00
N ILE A 129 -24.17 14.27 7.24
CA ILE A 129 -22.90 14.94 7.51
C ILE A 129 -21.76 13.94 7.49
N THR A 130 -21.90 12.80 8.15
CA THR A 130 -20.80 11.83 8.30
C THR A 130 -20.47 11.08 7.01
N ARG A 131 -21.35 11.11 6.00
CA ARG A 131 -21.09 10.57 4.65
C ARG A 131 -20.58 11.62 3.67
N ASP A 132 -20.56 12.89 4.06
CA ASP A 132 -20.09 13.97 3.19
C ASP A 132 -18.60 13.81 2.87
N PRO A 133 -18.17 13.99 1.61
CA PRO A 133 -16.77 13.86 1.22
C PRO A 133 -15.81 14.81 1.97
N VAL A 134 -16.26 16.03 2.31
CA VAL A 134 -15.48 17.01 3.07
C VAL A 134 -15.27 16.50 4.49
N TRP A 135 -16.35 16.08 5.15
CA TRP A 135 -16.26 15.52 6.51
C TRP A 135 -15.36 14.29 6.54
N LYS A 136 -15.54 13.35 5.59
CA LYS A 136 -14.71 12.14 5.50
C LYS A 136 -13.24 12.48 5.32
N TYR A 137 -12.91 13.40 4.40
CA TYR A 137 -11.52 13.80 4.16
C TYR A 137 -10.89 14.43 5.41
N ASP A 138 -11.57 15.41 6.00
CA ASP A 138 -11.04 16.16 7.14
C ASP A 138 -10.94 15.26 8.39
N LYS A 139 -11.93 14.40 8.65
CA LYS A 139 -11.85 13.43 9.74
C LYS A 139 -10.78 12.36 9.54
N SER A 140 -10.57 11.91 8.32
CA SER A 140 -9.45 11.00 8.03
C SER A 140 -8.10 11.70 8.23
N LYS A 141 -7.95 12.96 7.85
CA LYS A 141 -6.74 13.75 8.15
C LYS A 141 -6.47 13.86 9.65
N GLU A 142 -7.49 14.22 10.43
CA GLU A 142 -7.40 14.27 11.90
C GLU A 142 -6.99 12.91 12.50
N ARG A 143 -7.62 11.82 12.04
CA ARG A 143 -7.35 10.45 12.50
C ARG A 143 -5.99 9.89 12.07
N LEU A 144 -5.35 10.47 11.07
CA LEU A 144 -3.97 10.10 10.73
C LEU A 144 -2.97 10.67 11.75
N GLU A 145 -3.34 11.69 12.51
CA GLU A 145 -2.49 12.29 13.54
C GLU A 145 -2.61 11.54 14.88
N ASP A 146 -3.77 10.98 15.19
CA ASP A 146 -4.05 10.26 16.44
C ASP A 146 -4.37 8.78 16.22
N TRP A 147 -3.66 7.88 16.90
CA TRP A 147 -3.84 6.43 16.82
C TRP A 147 -4.93 5.89 17.74
N SER A 148 -5.47 6.71 18.63
CA SER A 148 -6.41 6.27 19.66
C SER A 148 -7.65 5.61 19.05
N TRP A 149 -8.12 6.10 17.90
CA TRP A 149 -9.31 5.55 17.23
C TRP A 149 -9.09 4.10 16.74
N ILE A 150 -7.91 3.76 16.22
CA ILE A 150 -7.67 2.41 15.69
C ILE A 150 -7.50 1.41 16.82
N TYR A 151 -6.83 1.82 17.89
CA TYR A 151 -6.71 1.04 19.10
C TYR A 151 -8.11 0.71 19.65
N GLN A 152 -8.98 1.71 19.78
CA GLN A 152 -10.37 1.52 20.22
C GLN A 152 -11.15 0.56 19.30
N ARG A 153 -10.95 0.64 17.97
CA ARG A 153 -11.56 -0.30 17.02
C ARG A 153 -11.10 -1.73 17.25
N PHE A 154 -9.81 -1.97 17.46
CA PHE A 154 -9.30 -3.30 17.79
C PHE A 154 -9.83 -3.81 19.13
N CYS A 155 -9.83 -2.96 20.18
CA CYS A 155 -10.43 -3.32 21.47
C CYS A 155 -11.88 -3.76 21.31
N LYS A 156 -12.69 -2.98 20.59
CA LYS A 156 -14.09 -3.31 20.32
C LYS A 156 -14.24 -4.62 19.54
N ALA A 157 -13.36 -4.88 18.58
CA ALA A 157 -13.36 -6.13 17.82
C ALA A 157 -13.00 -7.35 18.70
N THR A 158 -12.18 -7.16 19.74
CA THR A 158 -11.85 -8.22 20.71
C THR A 158 -12.96 -8.53 21.73
N GLU A 159 -13.96 -7.66 21.88
CA GLU A 159 -15.10 -7.89 22.77
C GLU A 159 -15.95 -9.08 22.30
N ASP A 160 -16.02 -9.32 20.99
CA ASP A 160 -16.75 -10.45 20.40
C ASP A 160 -15.96 -11.08 19.25
N PRO A 161 -14.97 -11.93 19.57
CA PRO A 161 -14.11 -12.56 18.55
C PRO A 161 -14.87 -13.48 17.59
N SER A 162 -16.08 -13.93 17.95
CA SER A 162 -16.89 -14.81 17.10
C SER A 162 -17.29 -14.13 15.78
N LYS A 163 -17.40 -12.80 15.77
CA LYS A 163 -17.69 -11.98 14.59
C LYS A 163 -16.51 -11.86 13.62
N LEU A 164 -15.30 -12.16 14.10
CA LEU A 164 -14.07 -12.16 13.31
C LEU A 164 -13.74 -13.52 12.73
N SER A 165 -14.46 -14.59 13.11
CA SER A 165 -14.21 -15.92 12.57
C SER A 165 -14.72 -15.98 11.13
N ASP A 166 -13.79 -16.06 10.19
CA ASP A 166 -14.07 -16.45 8.82
C ASP A 166 -13.22 -17.69 8.51
N VAL A 167 -13.83 -18.70 7.89
CA VAL A 167 -13.08 -19.91 7.52
C VAL A 167 -12.08 -19.50 6.43
N PRO A 168 -10.80 -19.84 6.50
CA PRO A 168 -9.87 -19.48 5.44
C PRO A 168 -10.30 -20.06 4.09
N ASN A 169 -10.16 -19.29 3.02
CA ASN A 169 -10.43 -19.78 1.67
C ASN A 169 -9.26 -20.67 1.20
N SER A 170 -9.27 -21.92 1.66
CA SER A 170 -8.21 -22.90 1.43
C SER A 170 -7.91 -23.10 -0.05
N LYS A 171 -8.92 -23.07 -0.93
CA LYS A 171 -8.77 -23.21 -2.37
C LYS A 171 -7.99 -22.05 -2.98
N ASN A 172 -8.39 -20.81 -2.69
CA ASN A 172 -7.69 -19.62 -3.19
C ASN A 172 -6.27 -19.55 -2.62
N PHE A 173 -6.11 -19.86 -1.34
CA PHE A 173 -4.82 -19.88 -0.67
C PHE A 173 -3.83 -20.84 -1.36
N GLN A 174 -4.26 -22.06 -1.72
CA GLN A 174 -3.38 -23.01 -2.41
C GLN A 174 -2.97 -22.52 -3.80
N ILE A 175 -3.91 -21.92 -4.56
CA ILE A 175 -3.61 -21.36 -5.89
C ILE A 175 -2.59 -20.22 -5.75
N ILE A 176 -2.81 -19.29 -4.83
CA ILE A 176 -1.92 -18.14 -4.61
C ILE A 176 -0.56 -18.58 -4.05
N LYS A 177 -0.51 -19.61 -3.20
CA LYS A 177 0.74 -20.17 -2.69
C LYS A 177 1.58 -20.84 -3.79
N SER A 178 0.92 -21.44 -4.79
CA SER A 178 1.60 -22.07 -5.92
C SER A 178 2.19 -21.07 -6.93
N GLU A 179 1.83 -19.79 -6.83
CA GLU A 179 2.38 -18.73 -7.68
C GLU A 179 3.73 -18.23 -7.14
N PRO A 180 4.80 -18.26 -7.94
CA PRO A 180 6.12 -17.81 -7.50
C PRO A 180 6.17 -16.28 -7.32
N LEU A 181 6.75 -15.84 -6.20
CA LEU A 181 7.12 -14.45 -5.97
C LEU A 181 8.20 -14.04 -6.98
N LYS A 182 7.96 -13.00 -7.77
CA LYS A 182 8.94 -12.46 -8.73
C LYS A 182 9.55 -11.19 -8.17
N VAL A 183 10.79 -11.27 -7.68
CA VAL A 183 11.59 -10.11 -7.31
C VAL A 183 12.41 -9.69 -8.52
N PHE A 184 12.29 -8.43 -8.95
CA PHE A 184 13.07 -7.88 -10.06
C PHE A 184 14.23 -7.06 -9.51
N GLY A 185 15.44 -7.62 -9.53
CA GLY A 185 16.68 -6.90 -9.24
C GLY A 185 17.52 -6.77 -10.51
N LEU A 186 17.93 -5.54 -10.87
CA LEU A 186 19.02 -5.34 -11.82
C LEU A 186 20.35 -5.50 -11.07
N PRO A 187 21.35 -6.21 -11.62
CA PRO A 187 22.62 -6.37 -10.94
C PRO A 187 23.27 -4.99 -10.72
N ALA A 188 23.70 -4.73 -9.49
CA ALA A 188 24.47 -3.55 -9.16
C ALA A 188 25.69 -3.47 -10.11
N ARG A 189 25.83 -2.33 -10.80
CA ARG A 189 27.01 -2.05 -11.62
C ARG A 189 28.21 -1.97 -10.67
N THR A 190 28.97 -3.06 -10.56
CA THR A 190 30.29 -3.01 -9.91
C THR A 190 31.19 -2.13 -10.77
N THR A 191 31.32 -0.86 -10.42
CA THR A 191 32.44 -0.03 -10.86
C THR A 191 33.70 -0.62 -10.26
N LYS A 192 34.37 -1.52 -10.98
CA LYS A 192 35.76 -1.89 -10.71
C LYS A 192 36.61 -0.64 -10.93
N ARG A 193 36.95 0.05 -9.85
CA ARG A 193 38.07 0.99 -9.76
C ARG A 193 38.95 0.59 -8.58
N GLY A 194 40.19 0.23 -8.88
CA GLY A 194 41.32 0.39 -7.97
C GLY A 194 42.19 -0.84 -7.70
N ALA A 195 43.50 -0.64 -7.86
CA ALA A 195 44.66 -1.46 -7.50
C ALA A 195 45.00 -2.62 -8.49
N THR A 196 46.17 -2.68 -9.13
CA THR A 196 47.51 -2.19 -8.73
C THR A 196 48.35 -1.72 -9.91
N ASP A 197 49.13 -0.66 -9.66
CA ASP A 197 50.27 -0.23 -10.45
C ASP A 197 51.42 -1.25 -10.45
N ASP A 198 52.20 -1.14 -11.53
CA ASP A 198 53.66 -1.25 -11.60
C ASP A 198 54.41 -2.52 -12.10
N ILE A 199 54.94 -2.35 -13.33
CA ILE A 199 56.33 -2.54 -13.80
C ILE A 199 56.86 -4.00 -13.91
N GLN A 200 57.03 -4.48 -15.15
CA GLN A 200 58.35 -4.70 -15.80
C GLN A 200 58.24 -5.38 -17.17
N SER A 201 58.69 -4.63 -18.18
CA SER A 201 59.55 -5.02 -19.32
C SER A 201 59.53 -6.47 -19.83
N GLU A 202 59.22 -6.64 -21.12
CA GLU A 202 60.19 -7.21 -22.08
C GLU A 202 59.72 -7.03 -23.54
N HIS A 203 60.42 -6.13 -24.22
CA HIS A 203 60.57 -6.13 -25.67
C HIS A 203 61.47 -7.32 -26.05
N ARG A 204 60.95 -8.37 -26.72
CA ARG A 204 61.73 -9.09 -27.74
C ARG A 204 60.93 -10.04 -28.63
N SER A 205 61.05 -9.74 -29.92
CA SER A 205 61.23 -10.68 -31.03
C SER A 205 60.06 -11.57 -31.46
N GLN A 206 59.28 -11.06 -32.42
CA GLN A 206 58.70 -11.91 -33.45
C GLN A 206 59.72 -12.05 -34.59
N LYS A 207 60.27 -13.26 -34.74
CA LYS A 207 61.05 -13.70 -35.90
C LYS A 207 60.53 -15.09 -36.26
N SER A 208 59.72 -15.20 -37.31
CA SER A 208 59.50 -16.42 -38.12
C SER A 208 58.48 -16.09 -39.22
N GLN A 209 58.94 -15.73 -40.41
CA GLN A 209 58.93 -16.58 -41.62
C GLN A 209 57.53 -16.83 -42.21
N ARG A 210 57.28 -16.19 -43.35
CA ARG A 210 56.61 -16.80 -44.51
C ARG A 210 57.48 -16.53 -45.74
N ASP A 211 57.52 -17.55 -46.58
CA ASP A 211 58.07 -17.57 -47.93
C ASP A 211 57.50 -16.45 -48.82
#